data_AF-A0A6I4YT65-F1
#
_entry.id   AF-A0A6I4YT65-F1
#
_cell.length_a   1.000
_cell.length_b   1.000
_cell.length_c   1.000
_cell.angle_alpha   90.00
_cell.angle_beta   90.00
_cell.angle_gamma   90.00
#
_symmetry.space_group_name_H-M   'P 1'
#
loop_
_entity.id
_entity.type
_entity.pdbx_description
1 polymer ?
#
loop_
_entity_poly.entity_id
_entity_poly.type
_entity_poly.pdbx_seq_one_letter_code
_entity_poly.pdbx_strand_id
1 'polypeptide(L)'
;MTASENPPALTTVDRLEGLYGLTAVDLGLDEAAFTRRVALWEQLAAEQGGTPRQQQARVRVSALTNTITALMSRADKFRAEGDITTERDILGRVEVFQGWLDAAAAEADPTSPSSGGPRRANPAPDITGYGIGGDR
;
A
#
# COMPACT_ATOMS: atom_id res chain seq x y z
N MET A 1 33.72 -18.40 23.05
CA MET A 1 32.50 -18.84 22.34
C MET A 1 31.61 -17.63 22.20
N THR A 2 31.68 -16.93 21.06
CA THR A 2 30.78 -15.81 20.76
C THR A 2 29.57 -16.40 20.05
N ALA A 3 28.42 -16.42 20.72
CA ALA A 3 27.16 -16.71 20.08
C ALA A 3 26.96 -15.64 18.99
N SER A 4 27.04 -16.03 17.72
CA SER A 4 26.42 -15.23 16.65
C SER A 4 24.92 -15.33 16.88
N GLU A 5 24.38 -14.42 17.69
CA GLU A 5 22.94 -14.15 17.73
C GLU A 5 22.56 -13.63 16.35
N ASN A 6 22.10 -14.53 15.48
CA ASN A 6 21.33 -14.11 14.33
C ASN A 6 20.13 -13.32 14.86
N PRO A 7 19.89 -12.09 14.39
CA PRO A 7 18.72 -11.33 14.82
C PRO A 7 17.46 -12.16 14.54
N PRO A 8 16.44 -12.10 15.42
CA PRO A 8 15.21 -12.84 15.24
C PRO A 8 14.61 -12.50 13.87
N ALA A 9 14.14 -13.51 13.14
CA ALA A 9 13.50 -13.31 11.86
C ALA A 9 12.28 -12.39 12.03
N LEU A 10 12.26 -11.26 11.31
CA LEU A 10 11.13 -10.32 11.35
C LEU A 10 9.83 -11.04 11.01
N THR A 11 8.83 -10.88 11.87
CA THR A 11 7.49 -11.40 11.65
C THR A 11 6.82 -10.65 10.50
N THR A 12 5.74 -11.20 9.95
CA THR A 12 4.96 -10.51 8.93
C THR A 12 4.34 -9.21 9.48
N VAL A 13 3.96 -9.19 10.75
CA VAL A 13 3.50 -7.97 11.45
C VAL A 13 4.59 -6.90 11.42
N ASP A 14 5.81 -7.23 11.85
CA ASP A 14 6.94 -6.29 11.87
C ASP A 14 7.26 -5.74 10.47
N ARG A 15 7.11 -6.58 9.44
CA ARG A 15 7.33 -6.15 8.04
C ARG A 15 6.22 -5.23 7.55
N LEU A 16 4.96 -5.49 7.89
CA LEU A 16 3.85 -4.63 7.48
C LEU A 16 3.97 -3.25 8.15
N GLU A 17 4.34 -3.22 9.43
CA GLU A 17 4.62 -1.98 10.14
C GLU A 17 5.84 -1.26 9.54
N GLY A 18 6.97 -1.96 9.38
CA GLY A 18 8.21 -1.35 8.89
C GLY A 18 8.17 -0.86 7.45
N LEU A 19 7.41 -1.53 6.57
CA LEU A 19 7.33 -1.14 5.15
C LEU A 19 6.24 -0.10 4.87
N TYR A 20 5.13 -0.14 5.61
CA TYR A 20 3.92 0.61 5.26
C TYR A 20 3.35 1.42 6.42
N GLY A 21 3.93 1.34 7.62
CA GLY A 21 3.37 1.92 8.83
C GLY A 21 2.03 1.29 9.22
N LEU A 22 1.75 0.05 8.79
CA LEU A 22 0.47 -0.60 9.03
C LEU A 22 0.39 -1.16 10.44
N THR A 23 -0.53 -0.61 11.22
CA THR A 23 -0.80 -1.03 12.60
C THR A 23 -2.23 -1.54 12.78
N ALA A 24 -2.52 -2.13 13.93
CA ALA A 24 -3.88 -2.54 14.30
C ALA A 24 -4.87 -1.35 14.25
N VAL A 25 -4.40 -0.14 14.61
CA VAL A 25 -5.19 1.09 14.62
C VAL A 25 -5.66 1.49 13.23
N ASP A 26 -4.83 1.29 12.19
CA ASP A 26 -5.20 1.62 10.82
C ASP A 26 -6.41 0.82 10.33
N LEU A 27 -6.60 -0.39 10.87
CA LEU A 27 -7.76 -1.25 10.59
C LEU A 27 -8.88 -1.14 11.63
N GLY A 28 -8.70 -0.34 12.68
CA GLY A 28 -9.66 -0.24 13.79
C GLY A 28 -9.78 -1.55 14.58
N LEU A 29 -8.69 -2.32 14.66
CA LEU A 29 -8.61 -3.59 15.37
C LEU A 29 -7.75 -3.43 16.63
N ASP A 30 -7.94 -4.34 17.59
CA ASP A 30 -6.94 -4.58 18.62
C ASP A 30 -5.75 -5.41 18.08
N GLU A 31 -4.63 -5.44 18.80
CA GLU A 31 -3.40 -6.14 18.39
C GLU A 31 -3.60 -7.65 18.20
N ALA A 32 -4.42 -8.28 19.04
CA ALA A 32 -4.68 -9.71 18.95
C ALA A 32 -5.53 -10.03 17.72
N ALA A 33 -6.52 -9.20 17.41
CA ALA A 33 -7.34 -9.29 16.21
C ALA A 33 -6.53 -9.01 14.95
N PHE A 34 -5.61 -8.05 15.00
CA PHE A 34 -4.68 -7.77 13.91
C PHE A 34 -3.77 -8.97 13.64
N THR A 35 -3.16 -9.53 14.68
CA THR A 35 -2.30 -10.72 14.57
C THR A 35 -3.07 -11.92 13.98
N ARG A 36 -4.29 -12.16 14.46
CA ARG A 36 -5.18 -13.21 13.88
C ARG A 36 -5.49 -12.94 12.42
N ARG A 37 -5.75 -11.68 12.04
CA ARG A 37 -6.03 -11.31 10.66
C ARG A 37 -4.83 -11.54 9.75
N VAL A 38 -3.63 -11.20 10.21
CA VAL A 38 -2.38 -11.46 9.46
C VAL A 38 -2.19 -12.96 9.26
N ALA A 39 -2.40 -13.78 10.29
CA ALA A 39 -2.30 -15.23 10.16
C ALA A 39 -3.30 -15.81 9.12
N LEU A 40 -4.51 -15.27 9.04
CA LEU A 40 -5.49 -15.65 8.01
C LEU A 40 -5.03 -15.27 6.60
N TRP A 41 -4.40 -14.11 6.43
CA TRP A 41 -3.83 -13.71 5.12
C TRP A 41 -2.67 -14.61 4.71
N GLU A 42 -1.82 -15.00 5.66
CA GLU A 42 -0.74 -15.96 5.40
C GLU A 42 -1.27 -17.32 4.98
N GLN A 43 -2.31 -17.82 5.65
CA GLN A 43 -2.99 -19.06 5.26
C GLN A 43 -3.56 -18.98 3.85
N LEU A 44 -4.32 -17.91 3.54
CA LEU A 44 -4.88 -17.71 2.21
C LEU A 44 -3.79 -17.61 1.13
N ALA A 45 -2.69 -16.92 1.42
CA ALA A 45 -1.57 -16.80 0.49
C ALA A 45 -0.90 -18.17 0.22
N ALA A 46 -0.77 -19.00 1.26
CA ALA A 46 -0.23 -20.35 1.15
C ALA A 46 -1.15 -21.30 0.38
N GLU A 47 -2.47 -21.23 0.60
CA GLU A 47 -3.48 -22.00 -0.14
C GLU A 47 -3.45 -21.72 -1.64
N GLN A 48 -3.16 -20.48 -2.03
CA GLN A 48 -2.99 -20.09 -3.43
C GLN A 48 -1.65 -20.53 -4.04
N GLY A 49 -0.76 -21.18 -3.27
CA GLY A 49 0.53 -21.71 -3.74
C GLY A 49 1.56 -20.65 -4.16
N GLY A 50 2.50 -21.03 -5.03
CA GLY A 50 3.54 -20.13 -5.55
C GLY A 50 4.78 -20.02 -4.66
N THR A 51 5.73 -19.17 -5.08
CA THR A 51 7.00 -18.98 -4.37
C THR A 51 6.79 -18.24 -3.04
N PRO A 52 7.70 -18.37 -2.04
CA PRO A 52 7.61 -17.61 -0.79
C PRO A 52 7.50 -16.08 -1.00
N ARG A 53 8.15 -15.56 -2.05
CA ARG A 53 8.05 -14.14 -2.42
C ARG A 53 6.65 -13.76 -2.89
N GLN A 54 6.01 -14.58 -3.73
CA GLN A 54 4.64 -14.36 -4.19
C GLN A 54 3.64 -14.47 -3.04
N GLN A 55 3.83 -15.43 -2.14
CA GLN A 55 2.98 -15.55 -0.95
C GLN A 55 3.07 -14.31 -0.07
N GLN A 56 4.29 -13.82 0.22
CA GLN A 56 4.47 -12.56 0.95
C GLN A 56 3.86 -11.36 0.21
N ALA A 57 3.97 -11.30 -1.12
CA ALA A 57 3.30 -10.27 -1.92
C ALA A 57 1.78 -10.32 -1.77
N ARG A 58 1.16 -11.50 -1.76
CA ARG A 58 -0.28 -11.68 -1.55
C ARG A 58 -0.75 -11.26 -0.15
N VAL A 59 0.06 -11.51 0.88
CA VAL A 59 -0.21 -10.97 2.21
C VAL A 59 -0.19 -9.45 2.20
N ARG A 60 0.81 -8.83 1.56
CA ARG A 60 0.89 -7.38 1.38
C ARG A 60 -0.33 -6.83 0.63
N VAL A 61 -0.74 -7.46 -0.46
CA VAL A 61 -1.96 -7.12 -1.22
C VAL A 61 -3.20 -7.14 -0.31
N SER A 62 -3.34 -8.20 0.49
CA SER A 62 -4.49 -8.35 1.39
C SER A 62 -4.50 -7.27 2.46
N ALA A 63 -3.35 -7.01 3.09
CA ALA A 63 -3.20 -5.96 4.10
C ALA A 63 -3.53 -4.57 3.53
N LEU A 64 -2.91 -4.20 2.41
CA LEU A 64 -3.08 -2.89 1.77
C LEU A 64 -4.54 -2.67 1.31
N THR A 65 -5.18 -3.69 0.73
CA THR A 65 -6.59 -3.62 0.32
C THR A 65 -7.52 -3.37 1.51
N ASN A 66 -7.29 -4.07 2.62
CA ASN A 66 -8.09 -3.89 3.84
C ASN A 66 -7.88 -2.49 4.42
N THR A 67 -6.66 -1.98 4.43
CA THR A 67 -6.36 -0.62 4.91
C THR A 67 -7.00 0.45 4.05
N ILE A 68 -6.90 0.35 2.72
CA ILE A 68 -7.56 1.29 1.81
C ILE A 68 -9.07 1.28 2.05
N THR A 69 -9.67 0.11 2.20
CA THR A 69 -11.12 -0.01 2.48
C THR A 69 -11.48 0.69 3.80
N ALA A 70 -10.69 0.48 4.87
CA ALA A 70 -10.91 1.14 6.16
C ALA A 70 -10.76 2.67 6.08
N LEU A 71 -9.74 3.15 5.35
CA LEU A 71 -9.53 4.58 5.12
C LEU A 71 -10.68 5.20 4.32
N MET A 72 -11.13 4.54 3.24
CA MET A 72 -12.27 5.02 2.45
C MET A 72 -13.55 5.13 3.31
N SER A 73 -13.83 4.13 4.15
CA SER A 73 -14.97 4.21 5.08
C SER A 73 -14.85 5.37 6.08
N ARG A 74 -13.64 5.69 6.55
CA ARG A 74 -13.40 6.86 7.42
C ARG A 74 -13.56 8.17 6.64
N ALA A 75 -13.07 8.26 5.42
CA ALA A 75 -13.25 9.43 4.56
C ALA A 75 -14.74 9.72 4.31
N ASP A 76 -15.53 8.68 4.03
CA ASP A 76 -16.98 8.81 3.83
C ASP A 76 -17.70 9.34 5.07
N LYS A 77 -17.26 8.92 6.27
CA LYS A 77 -17.77 9.46 7.53
C LYS A 77 -17.48 10.95 7.67
N PHE A 78 -16.22 11.37 7.48
CA PHE A 78 -15.86 12.79 7.59
C PHE A 78 -16.53 13.65 6.53
N ARG A 79 -16.73 13.12 5.32
CA ARG A 79 -17.53 13.77 4.27
C ARG A 79 -18.96 14.01 4.74
N ALA A 80 -19.60 13.02 5.36
CA ALA A 80 -20.96 13.14 5.89
C ALA A 80 -21.07 14.15 7.05
N GLU A 81 -19.99 14.31 7.83
CA GLU A 81 -19.89 15.28 8.93
C GLU A 81 -19.49 16.69 8.45
N GLY A 82 -19.08 16.84 7.18
CA GLY A 82 -18.62 18.11 6.61
C GLY A 82 -17.16 18.48 6.93
N ASP A 83 -16.37 17.56 7.48
CA ASP A 83 -14.95 17.76 7.75
C ASP A 83 -14.10 17.44 6.50
N ILE A 84 -14.04 18.43 5.61
CA ILE A 84 -13.34 18.34 4.32
C ILE A 84 -11.82 18.21 4.51
N THR A 85 -11.25 18.79 5.57
CA THR A 85 -9.79 18.77 5.76
C THR A 85 -9.32 17.36 6.08
N THR A 86 -9.98 16.71 7.02
CA THR A 86 -9.67 15.32 7.40
C THR A 86 -10.00 14.35 6.27
N GLU A 87 -11.10 14.55 5.54
CA GLU A 87 -11.41 13.77 4.34
C GLU A 87 -10.27 13.82 3.32
N ARG A 88 -9.78 15.02 2.97
CA ARG A 88 -8.73 15.18 1.96
C ARG A 88 -7.40 14.58 2.41
N ASP A 89 -7.05 14.68 3.69
CA ASP A 89 -5.86 14.01 4.23
C ASP A 89 -5.94 12.48 4.06
N ILE A 90 -7.08 11.90 4.42
CA ILE A 90 -7.32 10.46 4.27
C ILE A 90 -7.21 10.04 2.80
N LEU A 91 -7.82 10.80 1.88
CA LEU A 91 -7.73 10.52 0.44
C LEU A 91 -6.30 10.61 -0.08
N GLY A 92 -5.51 11.59 0.39
CA GLY A 92 -4.09 11.68 0.07
C GLY A 92 -3.29 10.46 0.56
N ARG A 93 -3.60 9.95 1.75
CA ARG A 93 -3.02 8.69 2.23
C ARG A 93 -3.41 7.52 1.33
N VAL A 94 -4.69 7.40 0.95
CA VAL A 94 -5.18 6.33 0.07
C VAL A 94 -4.42 6.28 -1.25
N GLU A 95 -4.08 7.42 -1.86
CA GLU A 95 -3.28 7.45 -3.09
C GLU A 95 -1.90 6.81 -2.91
N VAL A 96 -1.24 7.05 -1.78
CA VAL A 96 0.05 6.42 -1.45
C VAL A 96 -0.11 4.90 -1.27
N PHE A 97 -1.11 4.48 -0.50
CA PHE A 97 -1.40 3.06 -0.28
C PHE A 97 -1.76 2.33 -1.58
N GLN A 98 -2.46 3.00 -2.50
CA GLN A 98 -2.78 2.46 -3.82
C GLN A 98 -1.50 2.21 -4.65
N GLY A 99 -0.54 3.14 -4.60
CA GLY A 99 0.75 2.96 -5.25
C GLY A 99 1.55 1.76 -4.72
N TRP A 100 1.46 1.48 -3.42
CA TRP A 100 2.05 0.27 -2.82
C TRP A 100 1.27 -1.00 -3.17
N LEU A 101 -0.06 -0.92 -3.23
CA LEU A 101 -0.93 -2.03 -3.59
C LEU A 101 -0.63 -2.52 -5.01
N ASP A 102 -0.50 -1.59 -5.96
CA ASP A 102 -0.19 -1.92 -7.36
C ASP A 102 1.16 -2.63 -7.48
N ALA A 103 2.18 -2.16 -6.75
CA ALA A 103 3.50 -2.79 -6.71
C ALA A 103 3.45 -4.20 -6.08
N ALA A 104 2.73 -4.37 -4.97
CA ALA A 104 2.54 -5.66 -4.33
C ALA A 104 1.77 -6.64 -5.22
N ALA A 105 0.75 -6.17 -5.95
CA ALA A 105 -0.03 -6.99 -6.88
C ALA A 105 0.82 -7.49 -8.05
N ALA A 106 1.67 -6.64 -8.63
CA ALA A 106 2.60 -7.04 -9.68
C ALA A 106 3.61 -8.10 -9.20
N GLU A 107 4.03 -8.06 -7.93
CA GLU A 107 4.87 -9.10 -7.34
C GLU A 107 4.10 -10.39 -7.02
N ALA A 108 2.82 -10.29 -6.65
CA ALA A 108 1.96 -11.41 -6.28
C ALA A 108 1.55 -12.26 -7.50
N ASP A 109 1.36 -11.61 -8.65
CA ASP A 109 1.10 -12.25 -9.93
C ASP A 109 1.82 -11.50 -11.06
N PRO A 110 3.05 -11.93 -11.40
CA PRO A 110 3.82 -11.31 -12.48
C PRO A 110 3.26 -11.64 -13.88
N THR A 111 2.30 -12.55 -13.98
CA THR A 111 1.65 -12.93 -15.24
C THR A 111 0.33 -12.22 -15.47
N SER A 112 -0.26 -11.60 -14.43
CA SER A 112 -1.39 -10.71 -14.59
C SER A 112 -0.94 -9.45 -15.34
N PRO A 113 -1.61 -9.06 -16.44
CA PRO A 113 -1.34 -7.77 -17.06
C PRO A 113 -1.61 -6.70 -16.00
N SER A 114 -0.57 -5.98 -15.61
CA SER A 114 -0.67 -4.92 -14.62
C SER A 114 -1.80 -3.98 -15.07
N SER A 115 -2.85 -3.85 -14.25
CA SER A 115 -3.95 -2.89 -14.44
C SER A 115 -3.48 -1.44 -14.38
N GLY A 116 -2.16 -1.20 -14.35
CA GLY A 116 -1.50 0.08 -14.51
C GLY A 116 -1.81 0.67 -15.87
N GLY A 117 -3.02 1.22 -16.00
CA GLY A 117 -3.27 2.33 -16.90
C GLY A 117 -2.16 3.37 -16.68
N PRO A 118 -1.72 4.06 -17.74
CA PRO A 118 -0.57 4.95 -17.66
C PRO A 118 -0.75 5.91 -16.48
N ARG A 119 0.14 5.81 -15.48
CA ARG A 119 0.36 6.88 -14.51
C ARG A 119 0.57 8.12 -15.37
N ARG A 120 -0.41 9.04 -15.37
CA ARG A 120 -0.19 10.39 -15.86
C ARG A 120 0.91 10.96 -14.97
N ALA A 121 2.16 10.79 -15.40
CA ALA A 121 3.25 11.65 -15.00
C ALA A 121 2.72 13.05 -15.25
N ASN A 122 2.56 13.81 -14.17
CA ASN A 122 2.28 15.24 -14.22
C ASN A 122 3.15 15.85 -15.32
N PRO A 123 2.60 16.22 -16.51
CA PRO A 123 3.41 16.92 -17.47
C PRO A 123 3.63 18.29 -16.84
N ALA A 124 4.88 18.55 -16.43
CA ALA A 124 5.29 19.89 -16.07
C ALA A 124 4.76 20.85 -17.14
N PRO A 125 4.26 22.04 -16.76
CA PRO A 125 3.74 22.98 -17.75
C PRO A 125 4.87 23.26 -18.74
N ASP A 126 4.60 22.95 -20.00
CA ASP A 126 5.50 23.21 -21.11
C ASP A 126 5.56 24.72 -21.27
N ILE A 127 6.56 25.34 -20.62
CA ILE A 127 6.89 26.75 -20.83
C ILE A 127 7.53 26.80 -22.22
N THR A 128 6.68 26.75 -23.25
CA THR A 128 7.06 27.17 -24.59
C THR A 128 7.31 28.67 -24.50
N GLY A 129 8.60 29.00 -24.49
CA GLY A 129 9.09 30.35 -24.34
C GLY A 129 8.44 31.28 -25.36
N TYR A 130 7.88 32.37 -24.86
CA TYR A 130 7.79 33.61 -25.61
C TYR A 130 9.22 34.07 -25.94
N GLY A 131 9.70 33.68 -27.12
CA GLY A 131 10.96 34.12 -27.71
C GLY A 131 10.68 34.81 -29.03
N ILE A 132 10.58 36.15 -28.99
CA ILE A 132 10.55 37.06 -30.13
C ILE A 132 11.95 37.13 -30.78
N GLY A 133 12.00 37.12 -32.13
CA GLY A 133 13.16 37.54 -32.96
C GLY A 133 14.31 36.51 -33.07
N GLY A 134 15.04 36.34 -34.19
CA GLY A 134 15.16 37.06 -35.46
C GLY A 134 16.24 36.37 -36.34
N ASP A 135 16.26 36.72 -37.62
CA ASP A 135 17.29 36.51 -38.66
C ASP A 135 18.03 35.17 -38.79
N ARG A 136 17.72 34.44 -39.89
CA ARG A 136 18.62 34.28 -41.06
C ARG A 136 17.92 33.55 -42.21
#